data_AF-A0A8J3ZB41-F1
#
_entry.id   AF-A0A8J3ZB41-F1
#
_cell.length_a   1.000
_cell.length_b   1.000
_cell.length_c   1.000
_cell.angle_alpha   90.00
_cell.angle_beta   90.00
_cell.angle_gamma   90.00
#
_symmetry.space_group_name_H-M   'P 1'
#
loop_
_entity.id
_entity.type
_entity.pdbx_description
1 polymer ?
#
loop_
_entity_poly.entity_id
_entity_poly.type
_entity_poly.pdbx_seq_one_letter_code
_entity_poly.pdbx_strand_id
1 'polypeptide(L)'
;MATATMAQPGQTAEQVTYLRRLLRQREYRRAVELIDRHLLDVTGTPVPIDDVRTYAYELLGRRGPSALRRVPVNLRRGAPVSLRRPVTVDLRRLTRAELERVLRWLLAAEIRAADDALRADEYADAVAAAEAAGRIDNRSTHIAMVHARALYELAVLALNGKSPDLDEVSQRLQKAGWLTMRAAHDPTVRDAHKKLSAAIDDVSAIVERRRARTARADAVTAVVQRFNRLVQHYNDQDQLISHIQLGNALASLAQVRVDVDRLLQHHAPESPAGVILVDLRGQCVRYKVHLERQGRRIRAD
;
A
#
# COMPACT_ATOMS: atom_id res chain seq x y z
N MET A 1 -14.72 -29.55 40.19
CA MET A 1 -15.53 -28.97 39.11
C MET A 1 -15.94 -27.57 39.54
N ALA A 2 -15.27 -26.54 39.01
CA ALA A 2 -15.59 -25.15 39.32
C ALA A 2 -16.49 -24.60 38.20
N THR A 3 -17.68 -24.15 38.58
CA THR A 3 -18.69 -23.53 37.73
C THR A 3 -18.20 -22.17 37.22
N ALA A 4 -18.15 -22.00 35.89
CA ALA A 4 -17.88 -20.73 35.24
C ALA A 4 -19.08 -19.78 35.45
N THR A 5 -18.89 -18.77 36.29
CA THR A 5 -19.86 -17.69 36.48
C THR A 5 -19.83 -16.81 35.24
N MET A 6 -20.86 -16.88 34.40
CA MET A 6 -20.98 -16.00 33.23
C MET A 6 -21.06 -14.54 33.68
N ALA A 7 -20.07 -13.73 33.31
CA ALA A 7 -20.06 -12.30 33.56
C ALA A 7 -21.20 -11.64 32.77
N GLN A 8 -22.05 -10.86 33.45
CA GLN A 8 -23.17 -10.17 32.83
C GLN A 8 -22.68 -9.01 31.94
N PRO A 9 -23.23 -8.82 30.74
CA PRO A 9 -22.77 -7.81 29.76
C PRO A 9 -22.85 -6.34 30.23
N GLY A 10 -23.58 -6.05 31.31
CA GLY A 10 -23.63 -4.71 31.91
C GLY A 10 -22.39 -4.36 32.76
N GLN A 11 -21.74 -5.34 33.37
CA GLN A 11 -20.58 -5.11 34.25
C GLN A 11 -19.33 -4.69 33.46
N THR A 12 -19.17 -5.19 32.24
CA THR A 12 -18.01 -4.91 31.38
C THR A 12 -18.03 -3.49 30.81
N ALA A 13 -19.20 -2.95 30.46
CA ALA A 13 -19.32 -1.58 29.96
C ALA A 13 -19.02 -0.51 31.03
N GLU A 14 -19.47 -0.75 32.27
CA GLU A 14 -19.16 0.12 33.42
C GLU A 14 -17.67 0.05 33.80
N GLN A 15 -17.07 -1.14 33.76
CA GLN A 15 -15.64 -1.34 34.01
C GLN A 15 -14.76 -0.66 32.94
N VAL A 16 -15.16 -0.73 31.67
CA VAL A 16 -14.49 -0.02 30.57
C VAL A 16 -14.62 1.49 30.73
N THR A 17 -15.80 1.99 31.12
CA THR A 17 -16.00 3.41 31.41
C THR A 17 -15.17 3.87 32.60
N TYR A 18 -15.03 3.02 33.62
CA TYR A 18 -14.18 3.26 34.78
C TYR A 18 -12.69 3.26 34.41
N LEU A 19 -12.22 2.33 33.57
CA LEU A 19 -10.84 2.30 33.09
C LEU A 19 -10.54 3.51 32.20
N ARG A 20 -11.47 3.94 31.34
CA ARG A 20 -11.37 5.22 30.60
C ARG A 20 -11.26 6.41 31.55
N ARG A 21 -12.03 6.43 32.64
CA ARG A 21 -11.95 7.46 33.67
C ARG A 21 -10.59 7.48 34.35
N LEU A 22 -10.05 6.31 34.73
CA LEU A 22 -8.73 6.17 35.36
C LEU A 22 -7.61 6.63 34.42
N LEU A 23 -7.67 6.27 33.14
CA LEU A 23 -6.70 6.73 32.13
C LEU A 23 -6.80 8.25 31.89
N ARG A 24 -8.01 8.81 31.79
CA ARG A 24 -8.24 10.27 31.69
C ARG A 24 -7.72 11.03 32.91
N GLN A 25 -7.84 10.43 34.09
CA GLN A 25 -7.35 10.99 35.37
C GLN A 25 -5.87 10.72 35.62
N ARG A 26 -5.17 10.05 34.69
CA ARG A 26 -3.75 9.68 34.78
C ARG A 26 -3.44 8.73 35.94
N GLU A 27 -4.42 7.95 36.38
CA GLU A 27 -4.30 6.94 37.44
C GLU A 27 -3.84 5.59 36.87
N TYR A 28 -2.70 5.59 36.17
CA TYR A 28 -2.20 4.45 35.41
C TYR A 28 -1.89 3.22 36.26
N ARG A 29 -1.47 3.39 37.52
CA ARG A 29 -1.26 2.26 38.44
C ARG A 29 -2.54 1.50 38.73
N ARG A 30 -3.67 2.19 38.92
CA ARG A 30 -4.97 1.56 39.12
C ARG A 30 -5.52 0.97 37.83
N ALA A 31 -5.22 1.59 36.68
CA ALA A 31 -5.52 0.99 35.39
C ALA A 31 -4.73 -0.31 35.17
N VAL A 32 -3.45 -0.34 35.55
CA VAL A 32 -2.59 -1.54 35.50
C VAL A 32 -3.05 -2.59 36.52
N GLU A 33 -3.42 -2.22 37.74
CA GLU A 33 -3.97 -3.16 38.73
C GLU A 33 -5.33 -3.75 38.28
N LEU A 34 -6.15 -2.97 37.55
CA LEU A 34 -7.40 -3.44 36.97
C LEU A 34 -7.15 -4.35 35.76
N ILE A 35 -6.15 -4.02 34.93
CA ILE A 35 -5.67 -4.86 33.83
C ILE A 35 -5.05 -6.17 34.37
N ASP A 36 -4.23 -6.13 35.43
CA ASP A 36 -3.61 -7.30 36.08
C ASP A 36 -4.69 -8.19 36.75
N ARG A 37 -5.74 -7.60 37.33
CA ARG A 37 -6.85 -8.35 37.93
C ARG A 37 -7.74 -9.02 36.88
N HIS A 38 -7.88 -8.45 35.69
CA HIS A 38 -8.66 -9.05 34.59
C HIS A 38 -7.82 -9.92 33.64
N LEU A 39 -6.50 -9.74 33.55
CA LEU A 39 -5.59 -10.65 32.84
C LEU A 39 -5.52 -12.03 33.51
N LEU A 40 -5.80 -12.11 34.82
CA LEU A 40 -5.93 -13.37 35.56
C LEU A 40 -7.25 -14.11 35.28
N ASP A 41 -8.25 -13.45 34.68
CA ASP A 41 -9.62 -13.99 34.55
C ASP A 41 -10.04 -14.29 33.09
N VAL A 42 -9.17 -14.08 32.09
CA VAL A 42 -9.55 -14.24 30.67
C VAL A 42 -9.08 -15.58 30.12
N THR A 43 -9.80 -16.63 30.53
CA THR A 43 -10.01 -17.85 29.74
C THR A 43 -11.19 -17.72 28.75
N GLY A 44 -11.67 -16.51 28.44
CA GLY A 44 -12.43 -16.29 27.20
C GLY A 44 -13.61 -15.31 27.22
N THR A 45 -13.35 -14.00 27.23
CA THR A 45 -14.27 -13.00 26.63
C THR A 45 -13.50 -11.76 26.13
N PRO A 46 -13.89 -11.16 24.99
CA PRO A 46 -13.17 -10.06 24.35
C PRO A 46 -13.49 -8.70 24.99
N VAL A 47 -12.45 -7.90 25.25
CA VAL A 47 -12.55 -6.48 25.63
C VAL A 47 -12.58 -5.64 24.34
N PRO A 48 -13.37 -4.55 24.23
CA PRO A 48 -13.39 -3.72 23.02
C PRO A 48 -12.06 -2.97 22.85
N ILE A 49 -11.28 -3.39 21.84
CA ILE A 49 -9.86 -3.06 21.61
C ILE A 49 -9.66 -1.64 21.01
N ASP A 50 -10.67 -1.09 20.33
CA ASP A 50 -10.49 0.10 19.48
C ASP A 50 -10.26 1.42 20.21
N ASP A 51 -10.85 1.59 21.40
CA ASP A 51 -10.77 2.85 22.14
C ASP A 51 -9.47 2.99 22.96
N VAL A 52 -8.83 1.87 23.33
CA VAL A 52 -7.53 1.87 24.01
C VAL A 52 -6.39 2.05 23.00
N ARG A 53 -6.55 1.45 21.81
CA ARG A 53 -5.66 1.55 20.66
C ARG A 53 -5.50 3.01 20.21
N THR A 54 -6.62 3.70 19.99
CA THR A 54 -6.65 5.10 19.54
C THR A 54 -5.92 6.05 20.50
N TYR A 55 -6.11 5.86 21.81
CA TYR A 55 -5.49 6.72 22.83
C TYR A 55 -3.98 6.47 23.01
N ALA A 56 -3.52 5.22 22.88
CA ALA A 56 -2.09 4.89 22.93
C ALA A 56 -1.32 5.47 21.72
N TYR A 57 -1.95 5.46 20.53
CA TYR A 57 -1.38 6.05 19.32
C TYR A 57 -1.33 7.57 19.35
N GLU A 58 -2.34 8.27 19.89
CA GLU A 58 -2.28 9.73 20.07
C GLU A 58 -1.13 10.16 21.00
N LEU A 59 -0.79 9.34 21.99
CA LEU A 59 0.28 9.63 22.94
C LEU A 59 1.68 9.37 22.36
N LEU A 60 1.81 8.34 21.52
CA LEU A 60 3.06 7.99 20.83
C LEU A 60 3.31 8.90 19.61
N GLY A 61 2.26 9.29 18.88
CA GLY A 61 2.33 10.20 17.73
C GLY A 61 2.67 11.65 18.08
N ARG A 62 2.46 12.08 19.33
CA ARG A 62 2.83 13.42 19.81
C ARG A 62 4.31 13.60 20.17
N ARG A 63 5.18 12.60 19.94
CA ARG A 63 6.64 12.73 20.09
C ARG A 63 7.36 12.78 18.74
N GLY A 64 6.99 13.73 17.91
CA GLY A 64 7.94 14.41 17.01
C GLY A 64 8.76 15.45 17.79
N PRO A 65 9.96 15.84 17.34
CA PRO A 65 10.79 16.75 18.11
C PRO A 65 10.25 18.18 18.03
N SER A 66 10.27 18.86 19.18
CA SER A 66 10.08 20.32 19.38
C SER A 66 8.66 20.80 19.68
N ALA A 67 8.44 21.31 20.89
CA ALA A 67 8.53 22.75 21.17
C ALA A 67 7.97 23.08 22.57
N LEU A 68 8.65 24.01 23.22
CA LEU A 68 8.46 24.51 24.57
C LEU A 68 7.09 25.20 24.79
N ARG A 69 6.52 25.07 26.00
CA ARG A 69 6.23 26.24 26.86
C ARG A 69 5.75 25.81 28.24
N ARG A 70 6.54 26.17 29.26
CA ARG A 70 6.11 26.23 30.66
C ARG A 70 5.32 27.53 30.85
N VAL A 71 4.18 27.45 31.54
CA VAL A 71 3.53 28.63 32.15
C VAL A 71 3.23 28.26 33.61
N PRO A 72 3.71 29.04 34.60
CA PRO A 72 3.31 28.84 35.98
C PRO A 72 2.03 29.63 36.24
N VAL A 73 0.99 28.98 36.79
CA VAL A 73 -0.18 29.70 37.29
C VAL A 73 -0.11 29.73 38.81
N ASN A 74 0.03 30.95 39.33
CA ASN A 74 0.03 31.31 40.74
C ASN A 74 -1.32 30.93 41.40
N LEU A 75 -1.25 30.25 42.54
CA LEU A 75 -2.41 29.89 43.36
C LEU A 75 -2.77 31.06 44.30
N ARG A 76 -3.98 31.64 44.17
CA ARG A 76 -4.58 32.47 45.23
C ARG A 76 -5.37 31.58 46.21
N ARG A 77 -5.19 31.86 47.51
CA ARG A 77 -5.75 31.17 48.68
C ARG A 77 -7.27 31.33 48.77
N GLY A 78 -8.00 30.26 49.12
CA GLY A 78 -9.37 30.41 49.61
C GLY A 78 -10.37 29.24 49.55
N ALA A 79 -10.02 28.00 49.19
CA ALA A 79 -10.99 26.89 49.21
C ALA A 79 -10.39 25.58 49.76
N PRO A 80 -11.13 24.79 50.56
CA PRO A 80 -10.66 23.53 51.10
C PRO A 80 -10.71 22.48 49.98
N VAL A 81 -9.58 22.23 49.34
CA VAL A 81 -9.46 21.17 48.33
C VAL A 81 -8.74 19.99 48.96
N SER A 82 -9.54 19.05 49.48
CA SER A 82 -9.12 17.70 49.81
C SER A 82 -8.84 16.92 48.52
N LEU A 83 -7.77 17.26 47.81
CA LEU A 83 -7.24 16.46 46.71
C LEU A 83 -5.79 16.12 47.04
N ARG A 84 -5.61 14.93 47.64
CA ARG A 84 -4.32 14.25 47.61
C ARG A 84 -3.95 14.13 46.13
N ARG A 85 -2.95 14.92 45.74
CA ARG A 85 -2.50 15.14 44.36
C ARG A 85 -2.47 13.83 43.57
N PRO A 86 -3.11 13.74 42.38
CA PRO A 86 -2.88 12.62 41.49
C PRO A 86 -1.40 12.64 41.10
N VAL A 87 -0.68 11.57 41.44
CA VAL A 87 0.69 11.36 41.01
C VAL A 87 0.64 11.11 39.51
N THR A 88 0.87 12.15 38.71
CA THR A 88 1.13 12.00 37.28
C THR A 88 2.38 11.17 37.11
N VAL A 89 2.22 9.88 36.81
CA VAL A 89 3.34 9.00 36.45
C VAL A 89 3.69 9.30 35.00
N ASP A 90 4.77 10.05 34.83
CA ASP A 90 5.51 10.17 33.58
C ASP A 90 5.90 8.75 33.11
N LEU A 91 5.77 8.39 31.83
CA LEU A 91 6.27 7.08 31.31
C LEU A 91 7.76 6.86 31.66
N ARG A 92 8.48 7.94 32.00
CA ARG A 92 9.84 7.96 32.55
C ARG A 92 9.99 7.39 33.97
N ARG A 93 8.89 7.11 34.66
CA ARG A 93 8.83 6.60 36.04
C ARG A 93 8.41 5.14 36.12
N LEU A 94 8.03 4.52 35.00
CA LEU A 94 7.85 3.08 34.94
C LEU A 94 9.20 2.40 35.10
N THR A 95 9.24 1.35 35.90
CA THR A 95 10.39 0.45 35.91
C THR A 95 10.50 -0.23 34.55
N ARG A 96 11.71 -0.65 34.19
CA ARG A 96 11.97 -1.34 32.92
C ARG A 96 11.04 -2.55 32.72
N ALA A 97 10.77 -3.31 33.77
CA ALA A 97 9.90 -4.49 33.72
C ALA A 97 8.42 -4.14 33.46
N GLU A 98 7.92 -3.04 34.02
CA GLU A 98 6.56 -2.56 33.77
C GLU A 98 6.40 -2.05 32.34
N LEU A 99 7.41 -1.33 31.82
CA LEU A 99 7.43 -0.87 30.44
C LEU A 99 7.48 -2.04 29.46
N GLU A 100 8.34 -3.03 29.69
CA GLU A 100 8.42 -4.25 28.87
C GLU A 100 7.10 -5.02 28.87
N ARG A 101 6.38 -5.07 30.00
CA ARG A 101 5.06 -5.73 30.10
C ARG A 101 4.01 -5.03 29.27
N VAL A 102 3.92 -3.70 29.37
CA VAL A 102 2.97 -2.90 28.57
C VAL A 102 3.26 -3.04 27.07
N LEU A 103 4.54 -2.99 26.67
CA LEU A 103 4.94 -3.15 25.27
C LEU A 103 4.58 -4.55 24.73
N ARG A 104 4.81 -5.62 25.50
CA ARG A 104 4.41 -6.98 25.11
C ARG A 104 2.90 -7.12 24.97
N TRP A 105 2.14 -6.53 25.88
CA TRP A 105 0.67 -6.56 25.80
C TRP A 105 0.16 -5.83 24.56
N LEU A 106 0.67 -4.62 24.29
CA LEU A 106 0.33 -3.86 23.09
C LEU A 106 0.70 -4.63 21.81
N LEU A 107 1.91 -5.20 21.77
CA LEU A 107 2.36 -6.00 20.63
C LEU A 107 1.42 -7.18 20.36
N ALA A 108 1.05 -7.93 21.39
CA ALA A 108 0.13 -9.06 21.28
C ALA A 108 -1.30 -8.64 20.92
N ALA A 109 -1.72 -7.42 21.25
CA ALA A 109 -3.00 -6.87 20.83
C ALA A 109 -2.99 -6.52 19.32
N GLU A 110 -1.95 -5.83 18.84
CA GLU A 110 -1.83 -5.46 17.43
C GLU A 110 -1.67 -6.68 16.50
N ILE A 111 -0.92 -7.71 16.93
CA ILE A 111 -0.82 -8.98 16.19
C ILE A 111 -2.18 -9.66 16.09
N ARG A 112 -2.95 -9.72 17.18
CA ARG A 112 -4.30 -10.31 17.17
C ARG A 112 -5.24 -9.53 16.27
N ALA A 113 -5.21 -8.19 16.33
CA ALA A 113 -6.01 -7.35 15.46
C ALA A 113 -5.67 -7.58 13.98
N ALA A 114 -4.38 -7.74 13.64
CA ALA A 114 -3.97 -8.04 12.28
C ALA A 114 -4.43 -9.44 11.83
N ASP A 115 -4.33 -10.46 12.69
CA ASP A 115 -4.81 -11.81 12.39
C ASP A 115 -6.34 -11.88 12.25
N ASP A 116 -7.08 -11.16 13.10
CA ASP A 116 -8.54 -11.12 13.05
C ASP A 116 -9.01 -10.39 11.79
N ALA A 117 -8.37 -9.27 11.43
CA ALA A 117 -8.63 -8.58 10.16
C ALA A 117 -8.29 -9.47 8.95
N LEU A 118 -7.21 -10.25 8.99
CA LEU A 118 -6.91 -11.24 7.94
C LEU A 118 -7.97 -12.34 7.83
N ARG A 119 -8.56 -12.78 8.94
CA ARG A 119 -9.65 -13.77 8.94
C ARG A 119 -10.98 -13.19 8.43
N ALA A 120 -11.16 -11.88 8.59
CA ALA A 120 -12.34 -11.14 8.14
C ALA A 120 -12.20 -10.60 6.71
N ASP A 121 -11.10 -10.91 6.00
CA ASP A 121 -10.75 -10.36 4.68
C ASP A 121 -10.61 -8.81 4.66
N GLU A 122 -10.40 -8.18 5.82
CA GLU A 122 -10.18 -6.75 6.00
C GLU A 122 -8.69 -6.40 5.82
N TYR A 123 -8.15 -6.64 4.62
CA TYR A 123 -6.70 -6.59 4.38
C TYR A 123 -6.05 -5.23 4.63
N ALA A 124 -6.77 -4.13 4.41
CA ALA A 124 -6.26 -2.78 4.69
C ALA A 124 -6.06 -2.55 6.21
N ASP A 125 -7.01 -3.02 7.03
CA ASP A 125 -6.92 -2.94 8.47
C ASP A 125 -5.86 -3.89 9.03
N ALA A 126 -5.69 -5.06 8.41
CA ALA A 126 -4.59 -5.98 8.71
C ALA A 126 -3.21 -5.35 8.45
N VAL A 127 -3.04 -4.63 7.32
CA VAL A 127 -1.80 -3.87 7.04
C VAL A 127 -1.59 -2.79 8.09
N ALA A 128 -2.62 -2.01 8.42
CA ALA A 128 -2.53 -0.94 9.40
C ALA A 128 -2.11 -1.46 10.78
N ALA A 129 -2.74 -2.55 11.26
CA ALA A 129 -2.42 -3.18 12.54
C ALA A 129 -1.00 -3.79 12.54
N ALA A 130 -0.58 -4.44 11.45
CA ALA A 130 0.76 -5.01 11.35
C ALA A 130 1.86 -3.94 11.29
N GLU A 131 1.62 -2.80 10.65
CA GLU A 131 2.52 -1.63 10.71
C GLU A 131 2.60 -1.05 12.12
N ALA A 132 1.47 -0.96 12.80
CA ALA A 132 1.37 -0.53 14.18
C ALA A 132 2.19 -1.43 15.12
N ALA A 133 2.07 -2.75 14.94
CA ALA A 133 2.87 -3.75 15.64
C ALA A 133 4.36 -3.61 15.34
N GLY A 134 4.72 -3.40 14.06
CA GLY A 134 6.11 -3.21 13.62
C GLY A 134 6.77 -1.95 14.17
N ARG A 135 6.01 -0.90 14.52
CA ARG A 135 6.55 0.28 15.23
C ARG A 135 6.91 -0.02 16.69
N ILE A 136 6.24 -0.99 17.30
CA ILE A 136 6.50 -1.43 18.67
C ILE A 136 7.71 -2.37 18.69
N ASP A 137 7.69 -3.40 17.83
CA ASP A 137 8.82 -4.31 17.64
C ASP A 137 9.01 -4.66 16.16
N ASN A 138 10.00 -4.01 15.54
CA ASN A 138 10.33 -4.25 14.15
C ASN A 138 11.14 -5.52 13.92
N ARG A 139 11.62 -6.21 14.97
CA ARG A 139 12.47 -7.40 14.87
C ARG A 139 11.66 -8.69 14.81
N SER A 140 10.40 -8.65 15.24
CA SER A 140 9.51 -9.80 15.22
C SER A 140 9.27 -10.31 13.81
N THR A 141 9.77 -11.51 13.54
CA THR A 141 9.60 -12.28 12.31
C THR A 141 8.15 -12.66 12.07
N HIS A 142 7.39 -12.91 13.14
CA HIS A 142 5.96 -13.16 13.05
C HIS A 142 5.19 -11.94 12.54
N ILE A 143 5.49 -10.73 13.04
CA ILE A 143 4.88 -9.48 12.54
C ILE A 143 5.24 -9.26 11.08
N ALA A 144 6.50 -9.51 10.70
CA ALA A 144 6.92 -9.40 9.31
C ALA A 144 6.11 -10.35 8.40
N MET A 145 5.85 -11.58 8.85
CA MET A 145 5.03 -12.55 8.12
C MET A 145 3.56 -12.13 7.99
N VAL A 146 2.93 -11.68 9.09
CA VAL A 146 1.54 -11.21 9.06
C VAL A 146 1.40 -9.99 8.15
N HIS A 147 2.33 -9.04 8.25
CA HIS A 147 2.35 -7.87 7.38
C HIS A 147 2.57 -8.24 5.91
N ALA A 148 3.50 -9.15 5.62
CA ALA A 148 3.75 -9.63 4.26
C ALA A 148 2.50 -10.29 3.67
N ARG A 149 1.80 -11.10 4.47
CA ARG A 149 0.55 -11.75 4.04
C ARG A 149 -0.54 -10.71 3.75
N ALA A 150 -0.75 -9.74 4.64
CA ALA A 150 -1.75 -8.70 4.43
C ALA A 150 -1.48 -7.88 3.16
N LEU A 151 -0.22 -7.52 2.90
CA LEU A 151 0.18 -6.83 1.67
C LEU A 151 -0.03 -7.68 0.41
N TYR A 152 0.27 -8.99 0.49
CA TYR A 152 0.04 -9.93 -0.60
C TYR A 152 -1.45 -10.02 -0.94
N GLU A 153 -2.31 -10.25 0.05
CA GLU A 153 -3.76 -10.39 -0.19
C GLU A 153 -4.36 -9.08 -0.73
N LEU A 154 -3.93 -7.93 -0.19
CA LEU A 154 -4.32 -6.62 -0.71
C LEU A 154 -3.87 -6.40 -2.16
N ALA A 155 -2.68 -6.88 -2.52
CA ALA A 155 -2.16 -6.81 -3.89
C ALA A 155 -2.96 -7.72 -4.85
N VAL A 156 -3.35 -8.92 -4.41
CA VAL A 156 -4.21 -9.84 -5.18
C VAL A 156 -5.60 -9.24 -5.38
N LEU A 157 -6.19 -8.66 -4.33
CA LEU A 157 -7.48 -7.98 -4.41
C LEU A 157 -7.44 -6.81 -5.40
N ALA A 158 -6.40 -5.98 -5.32
CA ALA A 158 -6.19 -4.87 -6.26
C ALA A 158 -6.01 -5.38 -7.70
N LEU A 159 -5.27 -6.47 -7.92
CA LEU A 159 -5.02 -7.07 -9.23
C LEU A 159 -6.29 -7.62 -9.90
N ASN A 160 -7.27 -8.05 -9.11
CA ASN A 160 -8.57 -8.56 -9.56
C ASN A 160 -9.58 -7.43 -9.87
N GLY A 161 -9.23 -6.17 -9.58
CA GLY A 161 -10.05 -5.01 -9.95
C GLY A 161 -10.18 -4.81 -11.46
N LYS A 162 -11.17 -4.02 -11.89
CA LYS A 162 -11.45 -3.72 -13.31
C LYS A 162 -10.31 -2.96 -14.02
N SER A 163 -9.59 -2.11 -13.28
CA SER A 163 -8.43 -1.36 -13.77
C SER A 163 -7.38 -1.33 -12.66
N PRO A 164 -6.58 -2.40 -12.52
CA PRO A 164 -5.60 -2.49 -11.45
C PRO A 164 -4.45 -1.51 -11.70
N ASP A 165 -4.09 -0.73 -10.68
CA ASP A 165 -2.84 0.01 -10.68
C ASP A 165 -1.68 -0.98 -10.48
N LEU A 166 -1.02 -1.33 -11.58
CA LEU A 166 0.06 -2.31 -11.57
C LEU A 166 1.30 -1.81 -10.80
N ASP A 167 1.49 -0.49 -10.69
CA ASP A 167 2.60 0.11 -9.96
C ASP A 167 2.40 -0.02 -8.46
N GLU A 168 1.20 0.30 -7.99
CA GLU A 168 0.82 0.10 -6.60
C GLU A 168 0.88 -1.38 -6.20
N VAL A 169 0.35 -2.28 -7.03
CA VAL A 169 0.41 -3.73 -6.81
C VAL A 169 1.87 -4.22 -6.73
N SER A 170 2.72 -3.78 -7.64
CA SER A 170 4.14 -4.13 -7.66
C SER A 170 4.88 -3.65 -6.42
N GLN A 171 4.61 -2.43 -5.95
CA GLN A 171 5.22 -1.90 -4.72
C GLN A 171 4.81 -2.70 -3.49
N ARG A 172 3.53 -3.07 -3.40
CA ARG A 172 3.01 -3.93 -2.32
C ARG A 172 3.69 -5.31 -2.32
N LEU A 173 3.81 -5.94 -3.49
CA LEU A 173 4.48 -7.25 -3.63
C LEU A 173 5.97 -7.18 -3.29
N GLN A 174 6.67 -6.12 -3.70
CA GLN A 174 8.08 -5.91 -3.33
C GLN A 174 8.25 -5.75 -1.81
N LYS A 175 7.38 -4.94 -1.17
CA LYS A 175 7.40 -4.77 0.30
C LYS A 175 7.07 -6.10 1.00
N ALA A 176 6.09 -6.85 0.51
CA ALA A 176 5.77 -8.17 1.02
C ALA A 176 6.96 -9.14 0.91
N GLY A 177 7.62 -9.19 -0.25
CA GLY A 177 8.81 -10.01 -0.47
C GLY A 177 10.00 -9.64 0.41
N TRP A 178 10.22 -8.35 0.66
CA TRP A 178 11.23 -7.92 1.62
C TRP A 178 10.90 -8.38 3.04
N LEU A 179 9.63 -8.29 3.46
CA LEU A 179 9.18 -8.71 4.79
C LEU A 179 9.23 -10.22 4.98
N THR A 180 8.86 -11.01 3.96
CA THR A 180 8.98 -12.47 4.02
C THR A 180 10.44 -12.89 4.20
N MET A 181 11.37 -12.31 3.43
CA MET A 181 12.80 -12.64 3.54
C MET A 181 13.37 -12.41 4.95
N ARG A 182 12.87 -11.43 5.70
CA ARG A 182 13.28 -11.21 7.10
C ARG A 182 12.89 -12.36 8.02
N ALA A 183 11.82 -13.09 7.69
CA ALA A 183 11.34 -14.24 8.43
C ALA A 183 11.97 -15.57 7.98
N ALA A 184 12.78 -15.58 6.90
CA ALA A 184 13.32 -16.80 6.30
C ALA A 184 14.19 -17.65 7.26
N HIS A 185 14.88 -16.99 8.18
CA HIS A 185 15.79 -17.65 9.13
C HIS A 185 15.09 -18.19 10.38
N ASP A 186 13.83 -17.83 10.62
CA ASP A 186 13.08 -18.29 11.78
C ASP A 186 12.45 -19.67 11.52
N PRO A 187 12.81 -20.71 12.31
CA PRO A 187 12.29 -22.06 12.11
C PRO A 187 10.77 -22.16 12.29
N THR A 188 10.15 -21.29 13.08
CA THR A 188 8.71 -21.35 13.40
C THR A 188 7.83 -20.92 12.23
N VAL A 189 8.34 -20.06 11.36
CA VAL A 189 7.62 -19.49 10.22
C VAL A 189 8.22 -19.87 8.87
N ARG A 190 9.25 -20.72 8.85
CA ARG A 190 9.99 -21.11 7.63
C ARG A 190 9.10 -21.69 6.53
N ASP A 191 8.15 -22.55 6.87
CA ASP A 191 7.27 -23.17 5.87
C ASP A 191 6.24 -22.18 5.32
N ALA A 192 5.69 -21.32 6.20
CA ALA A 192 4.81 -20.23 5.80
C ALA A 192 5.54 -19.22 4.90
N HIS A 193 6.80 -18.90 5.24
CA HIS A 193 7.69 -18.09 4.43
C HIS A 193 7.86 -18.66 3.01
N LYS A 194 8.24 -19.94 2.88
CA LYS A 194 8.46 -20.56 1.57
C LYS A 194 7.21 -20.52 0.69
N LYS A 195 6.04 -20.82 1.28
CA LYS A 195 4.75 -20.78 0.56
C LYS A 195 4.41 -19.37 0.10
N LEU A 196 4.54 -18.39 0.99
CA LEU A 196 4.21 -17.00 0.68
C LEU A 196 5.20 -16.39 -0.33
N SER A 197 6.50 -16.70 -0.22
CA SER A 197 7.51 -16.24 -1.19
C SER A 197 7.20 -16.74 -2.59
N ALA A 198 6.91 -18.04 -2.75
CA ALA A 198 6.54 -18.59 -4.05
C ALA A 198 5.27 -17.93 -4.61
N ALA A 199 4.26 -17.71 -3.77
CA ALA A 199 3.03 -17.02 -4.18
C ALA A 199 3.28 -15.56 -4.61
N ILE A 200 4.18 -14.84 -3.92
CA ILE A 200 4.58 -13.48 -4.28
C ILE A 200 5.30 -13.48 -5.64
N ASP A 201 6.20 -14.43 -5.88
CA ASP A 201 6.93 -14.56 -7.16
C ASP A 201 5.98 -14.84 -8.32
N ASP A 202 5.02 -15.76 -8.13
CA ASP A 202 4.00 -16.10 -9.13
C ASP A 202 3.13 -14.88 -9.49
N VAL A 203 2.63 -14.15 -8.49
CA VAL A 203 1.81 -12.95 -8.72
C VAL A 203 2.64 -11.83 -9.34
N SER A 204 3.89 -11.65 -8.92
CA SER A 204 4.81 -10.68 -9.53
C SER A 204 5.04 -10.98 -11.01
N ALA A 205 5.22 -12.25 -11.39
CA ALA A 205 5.32 -12.66 -12.79
C ALA A 205 4.03 -12.43 -13.59
N ILE A 206 2.85 -12.49 -12.95
CA ILE A 206 1.58 -12.12 -13.59
C ILE A 206 1.51 -10.61 -13.85
N VAL A 207 1.93 -9.79 -12.87
CA VAL A 207 1.96 -8.33 -12.98
C VAL A 207 2.88 -7.90 -14.12
N GLU A 208 4.09 -8.44 -14.19
CA GLU A 208 5.04 -8.13 -15.27
C GLU A 208 4.52 -8.54 -16.65
N ARG A 209 3.86 -9.70 -16.76
CA ARG A 209 3.19 -10.11 -18.01
C ARG A 209 2.03 -9.19 -18.39
N ARG A 210 1.31 -8.61 -17.42
CA ARG A 210 0.27 -7.60 -17.69
C ARG A 210 0.90 -6.27 -18.14
N ARG A 211 1.93 -5.77 -17.44
CA ARG A 211 2.69 -4.57 -17.83
C ARG A 211 3.23 -4.67 -19.25
N ALA A 212 3.87 -5.79 -19.58
CA ALA A 212 4.39 -6.02 -20.92
C ALA A 212 3.30 -6.02 -22.00
N ARG A 213 2.09 -6.53 -21.69
CA ARG A 213 0.94 -6.47 -22.62
C ARG A 213 0.43 -5.05 -22.80
N THR A 214 0.27 -4.29 -21.72
CA THR A 214 -0.16 -2.88 -21.77
C THR A 214 0.85 -2.04 -22.55
N ALA A 215 2.15 -2.14 -22.21
CA ALA A 215 3.20 -1.42 -22.91
C ALA A 215 3.27 -1.73 -24.41
N ARG A 216 3.00 -2.99 -24.81
CA ARG A 216 2.90 -3.37 -26.23
C ARG A 216 1.69 -2.73 -26.90
N ALA A 217 0.53 -2.72 -26.25
CA ALA A 217 -0.68 -2.07 -26.78
C ALA A 217 -0.49 -0.55 -26.92
N ASP A 218 0.16 0.08 -25.95
CA ASP A 218 0.49 1.51 -25.98
C ASP A 218 1.49 1.82 -27.10
N ALA A 219 2.48 0.96 -27.32
CA ALA A 219 3.44 1.12 -28.41
C ALA A 219 2.76 1.08 -29.80
N VAL A 220 1.82 0.14 -30.01
CA VAL A 220 1.02 0.09 -31.24
C VAL A 220 0.21 1.38 -31.40
N THR A 221 -0.46 1.82 -30.34
CA THR A 221 -1.26 3.05 -30.34
C THR A 221 -0.40 4.28 -30.65
N ALA A 222 0.79 4.38 -30.05
CA ALA A 222 1.71 5.48 -30.27
C ALA A 222 2.20 5.57 -31.73
N VAL A 223 2.48 4.42 -32.36
CA VAL A 223 2.90 4.37 -33.77
C VAL A 223 1.76 4.78 -34.70
N VAL A 224 0.53 4.30 -34.44
CA VAL A 224 -0.68 4.71 -35.17
C VAL A 224 -0.91 6.22 -35.03
N GLN A 225 -0.84 6.76 -33.81
CA GLN A 225 -0.98 8.20 -33.58
C GLN A 225 0.10 9.01 -34.29
N ARG A 226 1.35 8.54 -34.31
CA ARG A 226 2.44 9.20 -35.02
C ARG A 226 2.19 9.25 -36.53
N PHE A 227 1.71 8.16 -37.11
CA PHE A 227 1.30 8.12 -38.52
C PHE A 227 0.15 9.08 -38.80
N ASN A 228 -0.90 9.06 -37.99
CA ASN A 228 -2.06 9.94 -38.18
C ASN A 228 -1.68 11.42 -38.08
N ARG A 229 -0.83 11.80 -37.12
CA ARG A 229 -0.30 13.17 -37.01
C ARG A 229 0.53 13.56 -38.24
N LEU A 230 1.31 12.64 -38.79
CA LEU A 230 2.08 12.87 -40.01
C LEU A 230 1.14 13.13 -41.19
N VAL A 231 0.16 12.27 -41.40
CA VAL A 231 -0.82 12.41 -42.49
C VAL A 231 -1.59 13.71 -42.35
N GLN A 232 -2.08 14.01 -41.15
CA GLN A 232 -2.82 15.24 -40.88
C GLN A 232 -1.97 16.49 -41.14
N HIS A 233 -0.74 16.54 -40.62
CA HIS A 233 0.13 17.71 -40.77
C HIS A 233 0.43 18.07 -42.23
N TYR A 234 0.61 17.07 -43.09
CA TYR A 234 0.98 17.27 -44.49
C TYR A 234 -0.22 17.24 -45.46
N ASN A 235 -1.39 16.77 -45.05
CA ASN A 235 -2.64 16.90 -45.81
C ASN A 235 -3.37 18.21 -45.52
N ASP A 236 -3.34 18.72 -44.28
CA ASP A 236 -4.00 19.97 -43.90
C ASP A 236 -3.23 21.21 -44.41
N GLN A 237 -1.96 21.03 -44.79
CA GLN A 237 -1.21 22.04 -45.51
C GLN A 237 -1.61 22.01 -46.99
N ASP A 238 -2.68 22.72 -47.35
CA ASP A 238 -3.08 23.05 -48.73
C ASP A 238 -2.01 23.85 -49.52
N GLN A 239 -0.80 24.01 -48.97
CA GLN A 239 0.30 24.74 -49.57
C GLN A 239 1.39 23.78 -50.06
N LEU A 240 2.03 24.15 -51.17
CA LEU A 240 3.15 23.43 -51.78
C LEU A 240 4.20 23.07 -50.72
N ILE A 241 4.25 21.78 -50.38
CA ILE A 241 5.24 21.21 -49.47
C ILE A 241 6.63 21.54 -50.02
N SER A 242 7.43 22.35 -49.32
CA SER A 242 8.81 22.61 -49.75
C SER A 242 9.61 21.30 -49.85
N HIS A 243 10.64 21.27 -50.69
CA HIS A 243 11.47 20.06 -50.85
C HIS A 243 12.05 19.56 -49.52
N ILE A 244 12.38 20.48 -48.61
CA ILE A 244 12.85 20.17 -47.24
C ILE A 244 11.75 19.50 -46.41
N GLN A 245 10.52 20.06 -46.42
CA GLN A 245 9.36 19.47 -45.73
C GLN A 245 9.03 18.08 -46.27
N LEU A 246 9.16 17.87 -47.59
CA LEU A 246 8.97 16.57 -48.22
C LEU A 246 10.04 15.56 -47.79
N GLY A 247 11.30 15.98 -47.69
CA GLY A 247 12.39 15.17 -47.14
C GLY A 247 12.12 14.74 -45.69
N ASN A 248 11.67 15.69 -44.86
CA ASN A 248 11.32 15.42 -43.46
C ASN A 248 10.11 14.48 -43.33
N ALA A 249 9.10 14.62 -44.19
CA ALA A 249 7.94 13.73 -44.24
C ALA A 249 8.35 12.30 -44.61
N LEU A 250 9.19 12.14 -45.64
CA LEU A 250 9.70 10.83 -46.05
C LEU A 250 10.58 10.17 -44.99
N ALA A 251 11.43 10.94 -44.30
CA ALA A 251 12.24 10.44 -43.19
C ALA A 251 11.37 9.99 -42.00
N SER A 252 10.37 10.80 -41.62
CA SER A 252 9.43 10.47 -40.55
C SER A 252 8.60 9.23 -40.88
N LEU A 253 8.16 9.10 -42.13
CA LEU A 253 7.44 7.93 -42.62
C LEU A 253 8.31 6.67 -42.61
N ALA A 254 9.60 6.80 -42.98
CA ALA A 254 10.55 5.70 -42.88
C ALA A 254 10.73 5.23 -41.43
N GLN A 255 10.83 6.15 -40.47
CA GLN A 255 10.90 5.81 -39.06
C GLN A 255 9.63 5.10 -38.56
N VAL A 256 8.45 5.58 -38.93
CA VAL A 256 7.17 4.90 -38.63
C VAL A 256 7.19 3.48 -39.19
N ARG A 257 7.67 3.28 -40.42
CA ARG A 257 7.74 1.95 -41.04
C ARG A 257 8.68 1.01 -40.29
N VAL A 258 9.85 1.50 -39.87
CA VAL A 258 10.80 0.72 -39.05
C VAL A 258 10.17 0.32 -37.72
N ASP A 259 9.46 1.24 -37.06
CA ASP A 259 8.77 0.97 -35.79
C ASP A 259 7.64 -0.08 -35.98
N VAL A 260 6.89 0.00 -37.09
CA VAL A 260 5.88 -1.00 -37.47
C VAL A 260 6.51 -2.37 -37.73
N ASP A 261 7.57 -2.43 -38.54
CA ASP A 261 8.25 -3.69 -38.86
C ASP A 261 8.83 -4.34 -37.59
N ARG A 262 9.34 -3.54 -36.64
CA ARG A 262 9.80 -4.02 -35.33
C ARG A 262 8.65 -4.57 -34.49
N LEU A 263 7.50 -3.89 -34.44
CA LEU A 263 6.35 -4.38 -33.68
C LEU A 263 5.77 -5.66 -34.30
N LEU A 264 5.79 -5.80 -35.63
CA LEU A 264 5.34 -7.02 -36.31
C LEU A 264 6.19 -8.26 -35.97
N GLN A 265 7.44 -8.11 -35.53
CA GLN A 265 8.25 -9.24 -35.03
C GLN A 265 7.71 -9.82 -33.72
N HIS A 266 6.93 -9.03 -32.97
CA HIS A 266 6.40 -9.39 -31.66
C HIS A 266 4.89 -9.66 -31.66
N HIS A 267 4.21 -9.41 -32.78
CA HIS A 267 2.77 -9.58 -32.94
C HIS A 267 2.48 -10.51 -34.11
N ALA A 268 1.80 -11.62 -33.84
CA ALA A 268 1.33 -12.51 -34.91
C ALA A 268 0.41 -11.73 -35.87
N PRO A 269 0.52 -11.94 -37.20
CA PRO A 269 -0.23 -11.17 -38.20
C PRO A 269 -1.75 -11.34 -38.06
N GLU A 270 -2.21 -12.45 -37.51
CA GLU A 270 -3.63 -12.75 -37.25
C GLU A 270 -4.18 -12.12 -35.96
N SER A 271 -3.31 -11.58 -35.09
CA SER A 271 -3.76 -10.89 -33.89
C SER A 271 -4.39 -9.53 -34.23
N PRO A 272 -5.33 -8.99 -33.42
CA PRO A 272 -5.91 -7.67 -33.68
C PRO A 272 -4.86 -6.57 -33.87
N ALA A 273 -3.80 -6.59 -33.06
CA ALA A 273 -2.67 -5.67 -33.20
C ALA A 273 -1.86 -5.94 -34.48
N GLY A 274 -1.65 -7.21 -34.85
CA GLY A 274 -0.99 -7.59 -36.10
C GLY A 274 -1.73 -7.10 -37.33
N VAL A 275 -3.06 -7.25 -37.36
CA VAL A 275 -3.91 -6.75 -38.47
C VAL A 275 -3.77 -5.23 -38.61
N ILE A 276 -3.83 -4.48 -37.51
CA ILE A 276 -3.63 -3.02 -37.51
C ILE A 276 -2.23 -2.66 -38.04
N LEU A 277 -1.19 -3.35 -37.59
CA LEU A 277 0.19 -3.08 -38.02
C LEU A 277 0.44 -3.45 -39.48
N VAL A 278 -0.15 -4.53 -39.99
CA VAL A 278 -0.08 -4.92 -41.41
C VAL A 278 -0.79 -3.88 -42.28
N ASP A 279 -1.98 -3.42 -41.89
CA ASP A 279 -2.66 -2.35 -42.63
C ASP A 279 -1.86 -1.05 -42.59
N LEU A 280 -1.36 -0.65 -41.40
CA LEU A 280 -0.53 0.54 -41.24
C LEU A 280 0.73 0.48 -42.10
N ARG A 281 1.37 -0.69 -42.21
CA ARG A 281 2.51 -0.92 -43.12
C ARG A 281 2.12 -0.66 -44.57
N GLY A 282 0.95 -1.13 -45.00
CA GLY A 282 0.40 -0.86 -46.33
C GLY A 282 0.07 0.61 -46.55
N GLN A 283 -0.52 1.28 -45.54
CA GLN A 283 -0.79 2.72 -45.55
C GLN A 283 0.50 3.53 -45.70
N CYS A 284 1.58 3.16 -44.99
CA CYS A 284 2.88 3.80 -45.13
C CYS A 284 3.43 3.73 -46.56
N VAL A 285 3.28 2.58 -47.23
CA VAL A 285 3.71 2.44 -48.64
C VAL A 285 2.88 3.33 -49.56
N ARG A 286 1.55 3.32 -49.40
CA ARG A 286 0.64 4.16 -50.19
C ARG A 286 0.94 5.66 -50.00
N TYR A 287 1.16 6.07 -48.75
CA TYR A 287 1.44 7.46 -48.41
C TYR A 287 2.82 7.91 -48.92
N LYS A 288 3.82 7.03 -48.91
CA LYS A 288 5.13 7.31 -49.53
C LYS A 288 4.98 7.65 -51.02
N VAL A 289 4.23 6.85 -51.76
CA VAL A 289 3.95 7.09 -53.18
C VAL A 289 3.20 8.40 -53.39
N HIS A 290 2.27 8.74 -52.48
CA HIS A 290 1.57 10.02 -52.50
C HIS A 290 2.53 11.21 -52.33
N LEU A 291 3.40 11.18 -51.32
CA LEU A 291 4.40 12.22 -51.09
C LEU A 291 5.38 12.34 -52.28
N GLU A 292 5.88 11.22 -52.81
CA GLU A 292 6.77 11.24 -53.98
C GLU A 292 6.10 11.86 -55.23
N ARG A 293 4.79 11.63 -55.42
CA ARG A 293 4.01 12.26 -56.50
C ARG A 293 3.88 13.77 -56.30
N GLN A 294 3.63 14.23 -55.07
CA GLN A 294 3.63 15.67 -54.77
C GLN A 294 5.00 16.29 -55.05
N GLY A 295 6.10 15.64 -54.64
CA GLY A 295 7.46 16.11 -54.89
C GLY A 295 7.83 16.22 -56.37
N ARG A 296 7.27 15.36 -57.24
CA ARG A 296 7.47 15.48 -58.70
C ARG A 296 6.74 16.68 -59.29
N ARG A 297 5.56 17.04 -58.76
CA ARG A 297 4.82 18.24 -59.20
C ARG A 297 5.61 19.50 -58.89
N ILE A 298 6.16 19.59 -57.67
CA ILE A 298 6.99 20.73 -57.21
C ILE A 298 8.27 20.91 -58.05
N ARG A 299 8.80 19.86 -58.68
CA ARG A 299 9.99 19.97 -59.56
C ARG A 299 9.65 20.32 -61.02
N ALA A 300 8.38 20.19 -61.41
CA ALA A 300 7.91 20.46 -62.75
C ALA A 300 7.36 21.88 -62.90
N ASP A 301 6.93 22.48 -61.79
CA ASP A 301 6.65 23.92 -61.64
C ASP A 301 7.94 24.72 -61.37
#